data_AF-A0A3B9CQR7-F1
#
_entry.id   AF-A0A3B9CQR7-F1
#
_cell.length_a   1.000
_cell.length_b   1.000
_cell.length_c   1.000
_cell.angle_alpha   90.00
_cell.angle_beta   90.00
_cell.angle_gamma   90.00
#
_symmetry.space_group_name_H-M   'P 1'
#
loop_
_entity.id
_entity.type
_entity.pdbx_description
1 polymer ?
#
loop_
_entity_poly.entity_id
_entity_poly.type
_entity_poly.pdbx_seq_one_letter_code
_entity_poly.pdbx_strand_id
1 'polypeptide(L)'
;GWYLDSRRPTGLDDPATFAWSLERPLTAEQYARSIQVAVNGKFRNDHPLVGQLRQQFREVLPDAAESTIKDALYLSNNAALNEFLASAEGDRDLIPRLEQLNGVAAAELLVSSCFGRSPNAEETEQLAAFLEGGTQDNKRQRLRQAVWAMLTSSEFRLNH
;
A
#
# COMPACT_ATOMS: atom_id res chain seq x y z
N GLY A 1 2.48 -2.96 -50.06
CA GLY A 1 1.00 -3.06 -50.05
C GLY A 1 0.64 -4.20 -49.12
N TRP A 2 -0.09 -3.89 -48.06
CA TRP A 2 -0.47 -4.82 -46.99
C TRP A 2 -1.70 -5.63 -47.43
N TYR A 3 -1.67 -6.96 -47.25
CA TYR A 3 -2.88 -7.77 -47.14
C TYR A 3 -2.58 -9.04 -46.35
N LEU A 4 -2.93 -9.04 -45.07
CA LEU A 4 -3.13 -10.26 -44.28
C LEU A 4 -4.62 -10.29 -43.94
N ASP A 5 -5.31 -11.21 -44.61
CA ASP A 5 -6.71 -11.57 -44.44
C ASP A 5 -6.96 -12.01 -42.98
N SER A 6 -7.51 -11.10 -42.18
CA SER A 6 -7.98 -11.39 -40.83
C SER A 6 -9.43 -11.86 -40.91
N ARG A 7 -9.61 -13.17 -41.09
CA ARG A 7 -10.92 -13.80 -40.93
C ARG A 7 -11.37 -13.62 -39.47
N ARG A 8 -12.37 -12.76 -39.25
CA ARG A 8 -13.08 -12.66 -37.97
C ARG A 8 -13.87 -13.95 -37.72
N PRO A 9 -13.80 -14.56 -36.53
CA PRO A 9 -14.82 -15.53 -36.13
C PRO A 9 -16.14 -14.78 -35.95
N THR A 10 -17.13 -15.12 -36.76
CA THR A 10 -18.53 -14.73 -36.56
C THR A 10 -19.12 -15.56 -35.43
N GLY A 11 -19.52 -14.88 -34.36
CA GLY A 11 -20.38 -15.43 -33.32
C GLY A 11 -19.71 -15.45 -31.95
N LEU A 12 -19.79 -14.33 -31.23
CA LEU A 12 -19.66 -14.24 -29.77
C LEU A 12 -20.28 -12.92 -29.32
N ASP A 13 -21.58 -12.76 -29.56
CA ASP A 13 -22.41 -11.80 -28.83
C ASP A 13 -22.91 -12.49 -27.56
N ASP A 14 -21.99 -12.78 -26.64
CA ASP A 14 -22.36 -13.11 -25.27
C ASP A 14 -21.94 -11.95 -24.35
N PRO A 15 -22.90 -11.12 -23.88
CA PRO A 15 -22.64 -10.08 -22.89
C PRO A 15 -21.99 -10.60 -21.60
N ALA A 16 -22.08 -11.91 -21.31
CA ALA A 16 -21.44 -12.53 -20.16
C ALA A 16 -19.90 -12.61 -20.28
N THR A 17 -19.32 -12.42 -21.47
CA THR A 17 -17.86 -12.43 -21.66
C THR A 17 -17.20 -11.14 -21.14
N PHE A 18 -17.96 -10.02 -21.08
CA PHE A 18 -17.49 -8.77 -20.47
C PHE A 18 -17.78 -8.69 -18.95
N ALA A 19 -18.57 -9.62 -18.41
CA ALA A 19 -18.93 -9.67 -16.99
C ALA A 19 -17.94 -10.48 -16.12
N TRP A 20 -16.73 -10.74 -16.62
CA TRP A 20 -15.65 -11.41 -15.88
C TRP A 20 -14.46 -10.51 -15.57
N SER A 21 -14.62 -9.19 -15.71
CA SER A 21 -13.87 -8.26 -14.86
C SER A 21 -14.48 -8.28 -13.46
N LEU A 22 -14.49 -9.44 -12.79
CA LEU A 22 -14.42 -9.43 -11.34
C LEU A 22 -13.12 -8.70 -11.04
N GLU A 23 -13.22 -7.46 -10.58
CA GLU A 23 -12.14 -6.73 -9.93
C GLU A 23 -11.48 -7.71 -8.97
N ARG A 24 -10.32 -8.26 -9.36
CA ARG A 24 -9.64 -9.24 -8.54
C ARG A 24 -9.24 -8.50 -7.26
N PRO A 25 -9.74 -8.89 -6.08
CA PRO A 25 -9.26 -8.29 -4.84
C PRO A 25 -7.73 -8.44 -4.80
N LEU A 26 -7.04 -7.37 -4.39
CA LEU A 26 -5.59 -7.34 -4.24
C LEU A 26 -5.11 -8.60 -3.51
N THR A 27 -4.31 -9.43 -4.19
CA THR A 27 -3.70 -10.61 -3.58
C THR A 27 -2.74 -10.18 -2.46
N ALA A 28 -2.54 -11.03 -1.45
CA ALA A 28 -1.60 -10.78 -0.34
C ALA A 28 -0.21 -10.35 -0.85
N GLU A 29 0.23 -10.91 -1.97
CA GLU A 29 1.47 -10.58 -2.64
C GLU A 29 1.49 -9.19 -3.27
N GLN A 30 0.39 -8.77 -3.89
CA GLN A 30 0.28 -7.41 -4.44
C GLN A 30 0.29 -6.39 -3.31
N TYR A 31 -0.41 -6.66 -2.21
CA TYR A 31 -0.40 -5.79 -1.04
C TYR A 31 0.99 -5.73 -0.36
N ALA A 32 1.64 -6.88 -0.17
CA ALA A 32 3.01 -6.96 0.36
C ALA A 32 4.02 -6.22 -0.52
N ARG A 33 3.81 -6.27 -1.85
CA ARG A 33 4.63 -5.56 -2.82
C ARG A 33 4.45 -4.04 -2.70
N SER A 34 3.21 -3.56 -2.63
CA SER A 34 2.94 -2.12 -2.47
C SER A 34 3.54 -1.58 -1.17
N ILE A 35 3.43 -2.31 -0.06
CA ILE A 35 4.06 -1.92 1.22
C ILE A 35 5.59 -1.82 1.09
N GLN A 36 6.25 -2.84 0.53
CA GLN A 36 7.70 -2.84 0.41
C GLN A 36 8.22 -1.74 -0.53
N VAL A 37 7.49 -1.49 -1.61
CA VAL A 37 7.84 -0.40 -2.54
C VAL A 37 7.65 0.96 -1.89
N ALA A 38 6.56 1.18 -1.15
CA ALA A 38 6.32 2.44 -0.45
C ALA A 38 7.37 2.71 0.65
N VAL A 39 7.75 1.67 1.41
CA VAL A 39 8.63 1.81 2.58
C VAL A 39 10.12 1.74 2.23
N ASN A 40 10.54 0.80 1.39
CA ASN A 40 11.96 0.57 1.05
C ASN A 40 12.32 1.01 -0.38
N GLY A 41 11.36 1.48 -1.17
CA GLY A 41 11.56 1.82 -2.58
C GLY A 41 11.81 0.62 -3.49
N LYS A 42 11.68 -0.62 -2.98
CA LYS A 42 11.99 -1.86 -3.71
C LYS A 42 11.18 -3.03 -3.17
N PHE A 43 10.90 -4.00 -4.03
CA PHE A 43 10.21 -5.24 -3.66
C PHE A 43 11.18 -6.41 -3.56
N ARG A 44 10.99 -7.24 -2.53
CA ARG A 44 11.66 -8.52 -2.32
C ARG A 44 10.63 -9.63 -2.11
N ASN A 45 10.60 -10.58 -3.03
CA ASN A 45 9.65 -11.71 -2.98
C ASN A 45 9.97 -12.72 -1.87
N ASP A 46 11.24 -12.77 -1.43
CA ASP A 46 11.76 -13.60 -0.34
C ASP A 46 11.59 -12.96 1.05
N HIS A 47 11.03 -11.74 1.12
CA HIS A 47 10.90 -11.03 2.38
C HIS A 47 9.92 -11.74 3.32
N PRO A 48 10.23 -11.91 4.62
CA PRO A 48 9.33 -12.56 5.59
C PRO A 48 7.90 -12.02 5.60
N LEU A 49 7.75 -10.71 5.39
CA LEU A 49 6.45 -10.03 5.21
C LEU A 49 5.56 -10.70 4.15
N VAL A 50 6.11 -11.16 3.02
CA VAL A 50 5.35 -11.82 1.95
C VAL A 50 4.80 -13.16 2.44
N GLY A 51 5.62 -13.96 3.14
CA GLY A 51 5.20 -15.25 3.69
C GLY A 51 4.16 -15.11 4.80
N GLN A 52 4.35 -14.14 5.69
CA GLN A 52 3.43 -13.86 6.79
C GLN A 52 2.07 -13.38 6.29
N LEU A 53 2.04 -12.46 5.31
CA LEU A 53 0.79 -12.02 4.70
C LEU A 53 0.10 -13.15 3.92
N ARG A 54 0.84 -13.99 3.19
CA ARG A 54 0.28 -15.19 2.52
C ARG A 54 -0.39 -16.16 3.49
N GLN A 55 0.24 -16.42 4.64
CA GLN A 55 -0.30 -17.32 5.65
C GLN A 55 -1.56 -16.74 6.28
N GLN A 56 -1.53 -15.46 6.63
CA GLN A 56 -2.66 -14.77 7.27
C GLN A 56 -3.87 -14.64 6.33
N PHE A 57 -3.68 -14.32 5.04
CA PHE A 57 -4.78 -14.25 4.07
C PHE A 57 -5.43 -15.62 3.82
N ARG A 58 -4.66 -16.71 3.89
CA ARG A 58 -5.20 -18.07 3.72
C ARG A 58 -6.12 -18.48 4.88
N GLU A 59 -5.84 -18.01 6.10
CA GLU A 59 -6.58 -18.39 7.30
C GLU A 59 -7.95 -17.69 7.43
N VAL A 60 -8.20 -16.59 6.71
CA VAL A 60 -9.41 -15.76 6.89
C VAL A 60 -10.42 -15.82 5.72
N LEU A 61 -10.09 -16.45 4.58
CA LEU A 61 -10.94 -16.47 3.38
C LEU A 61 -11.77 -17.77 3.23
N PRO A 62 -13.08 -17.77 3.51
CA PRO A 62 -14.09 -18.44 2.69
C PRO A 62 -14.71 -17.43 1.70
N ASP A 63 -14.93 -17.85 0.45
CA ASP A 63 -15.49 -17.07 -0.68
C ASP A 63 -16.44 -15.92 -0.28
N ALA A 64 -15.98 -14.67 -0.26
CA ALA A 64 -16.75 -13.44 -0.50
C ALA A 64 -15.90 -12.17 -0.31
N ALA A 65 -16.14 -11.17 -1.15
CA ALA A 65 -15.51 -9.83 -1.16
C ALA A 65 -15.75 -8.98 0.12
N GLU A 66 -16.64 -9.39 1.02
CA GLU A 66 -16.92 -8.69 2.29
C GLU A 66 -15.87 -8.95 3.41
N SER A 67 -14.96 -9.91 3.21
CA SER A 67 -13.86 -10.25 4.14
C SER A 67 -12.74 -9.20 4.22
N THR A 68 -12.56 -8.41 3.15
CA THR A 68 -11.46 -7.45 2.95
C THR A 68 -11.34 -6.37 4.04
N ILE A 69 -12.43 -6.02 4.73
CA ILE A 69 -12.42 -5.00 5.80
C ILE A 69 -11.99 -5.61 7.14
N LYS A 70 -12.40 -6.86 7.43
CA LYS A 70 -11.98 -7.58 8.65
C LYS A 70 -10.53 -8.05 8.54
N ASP A 71 -10.07 -8.41 7.35
CA ASP A 71 -8.67 -8.75 7.06
C ASP A 71 -7.74 -7.55 7.21
N ALA A 72 -8.19 -6.37 6.80
CA ALA A 72 -7.48 -5.11 6.98
C ALA A 72 -7.40 -4.68 8.46
N LEU A 73 -8.46 -4.93 9.24
CA LEU A 73 -8.48 -4.72 10.70
C LEU A 73 -7.59 -5.72 11.45
N TYR A 74 -7.31 -6.88 10.88
CA TYR A 74 -6.34 -7.84 11.43
C TYR A 74 -4.89 -7.48 11.05
N LEU A 75 -4.69 -6.97 9.83
CA LEU A 75 -3.44 -6.35 9.35
C LEU A 75 -3.04 -5.11 10.16
N SER A 76 -4.01 -4.35 10.68
CA SER A 76 -3.75 -3.22 11.57
C SER A 76 -3.22 -3.68 12.95
N ASN A 77 -3.48 -4.93 13.35
CA ASN A 77 -2.93 -5.52 14.59
C ASN A 77 -1.60 -6.27 14.36
N ASN A 78 -0.95 -6.07 13.22
CA ASN A 78 0.14 -6.94 12.76
C ASN A 78 1.49 -6.55 13.35
N ALA A 79 1.97 -7.34 14.31
CA ALA A 79 3.33 -7.30 14.82
C ALA A 79 4.37 -7.33 13.69
N ALA A 80 4.12 -8.04 12.57
CA ALA A 80 5.04 -8.08 11.44
C ALA A 80 5.15 -6.75 10.69
N LEU A 81 4.06 -5.99 10.55
CA LEU A 81 4.13 -4.66 9.93
C LEU A 81 4.88 -3.69 10.85
N ASN A 82 4.64 -3.78 12.16
CA ASN A 82 5.36 -2.99 13.15
C ASN A 82 6.85 -3.34 13.17
N GLU A 83 7.21 -4.63 13.15
CA GLU A 83 8.59 -5.10 13.03
C GLU A 83 9.23 -4.66 11.72
N PHE A 84 8.50 -4.73 10.61
CA PHE A 84 8.97 -4.27 9.31
C PHE A 84 9.29 -2.77 9.32
N LEU A 85 8.36 -1.94 9.81
CA LEU A 85 8.57 -0.49 9.98
C LEU A 85 9.67 -0.18 11.01
N ALA A 86 9.83 -1.03 12.03
CA ALA A 86 10.92 -0.90 13.00
C ALA A 86 12.28 -1.21 12.37
N SER A 87 12.34 -2.18 11.45
CA SER A 87 13.56 -2.59 10.74
C SER A 87 13.96 -1.69 9.58
N ALA A 88 13.06 -0.80 9.13
CA ALA A 88 13.28 0.16 8.05
C ALA A 88 14.16 1.34 8.51
N GLU A 89 15.44 1.07 8.71
CA GLU A 89 16.44 2.05 9.21
C GLU A 89 17.50 2.43 8.18
N GLY A 90 17.46 1.89 6.96
CA GLY A 90 18.41 2.23 5.92
C GLY A 90 18.19 3.64 5.36
N ASP A 91 19.26 4.33 4.94
CA ASP A 91 19.19 5.71 4.43
C ASP A 91 18.25 5.92 3.23
N ARG A 92 17.92 4.84 2.51
CA ARG A 92 16.98 4.85 1.37
C ARG A 92 15.54 4.57 1.77
N ASP A 93 15.30 4.12 2.99
CA ASP A 93 13.97 3.80 3.50
C ASP A 93 13.19 5.09 3.82
N LEU A 94 11.87 4.99 3.80
CA LEU A 94 10.98 6.13 3.93
C LEU A 94 11.14 6.84 5.29
N ILE A 95 11.30 6.09 6.39
CA ILE A 95 11.35 6.68 7.74
C ILE A 95 12.59 7.59 7.94
N PRO A 96 13.83 7.15 7.67
CA PRO A 96 15.00 8.03 7.76
C PRO A 96 14.93 9.23 6.81
N ARG A 97 14.32 9.06 5.62
CA ARG A 97 14.13 10.17 4.67
C ARG A 97 13.15 11.22 5.20
N LEU A 98 12.04 10.80 5.81
CA LEU A 98 11.08 11.71 6.45
C LEU A 98 11.71 12.44 7.65
N GLU A 99 12.61 11.77 8.38
CA GLU A 99 13.29 12.35 9.55
C GLU A 99 14.18 13.56 9.19
N GLN A 100 14.68 13.61 7.96
CA GLN A 100 15.56 14.68 7.45
C GLN A 100 14.79 15.87 6.85
N LEU A 101 13.47 15.77 6.72
CA LEU A 101 12.63 16.80 6.08
C LEU A 101 11.87 17.64 7.12
N ASN A 102 11.44 18.83 6.70
CA ASN A 102 10.46 19.63 7.45
C ASN A 102 9.04 19.05 7.29
N GLY A 103 8.08 19.45 8.12
CA GLY A 103 6.74 18.85 8.16
C GLY A 103 6.01 18.86 6.82
N VAL A 104 6.12 19.96 6.05
CA VAL A 104 5.49 20.09 4.73
C VAL A 104 6.12 19.12 3.72
N ALA A 105 7.44 19.15 3.57
CA ALA A 105 8.15 18.26 2.64
C ALA A 105 8.02 16.77 3.06
N ALA A 106 7.94 16.50 4.36
CA ALA A 106 7.68 15.16 4.88
C ALA A 106 6.26 14.70 4.54
N ALA A 107 5.25 15.57 4.65
CA ALA A 107 3.87 15.25 4.26
C ALA A 107 3.76 14.94 2.76
N GLU A 108 4.40 15.74 1.90
CA GLU A 108 4.47 15.51 0.45
C GLU A 108 5.13 14.18 0.11
N LEU A 109 6.28 13.88 0.71
CA LEU A 109 6.98 12.62 0.48
C LEU A 109 6.15 11.43 0.97
N LEU A 110 5.49 11.54 2.12
CA LEU A 110 4.67 10.48 2.68
C LEU A 110 3.47 10.16 1.78
N VAL A 111 2.73 11.17 1.36
CA VAL A 111 1.52 10.99 0.53
C VAL A 111 1.89 10.49 -0.86
N SER A 112 2.95 11.02 -1.47
CA SER A 112 3.41 10.53 -2.77
C SER A 112 3.92 9.09 -2.72
N SER A 113 4.62 8.71 -1.64
CA SER A 113 5.14 7.34 -1.49
C SER A 113 4.04 6.32 -1.22
N CYS A 114 3.01 6.69 -0.44
CA CYS A 114 1.90 5.80 -0.11
C CYS A 114 0.81 5.78 -1.18
N PHE A 115 0.37 6.94 -1.68
CA PHE A 115 -0.80 7.04 -2.54
C PHE A 115 -0.48 7.35 -4.01
N GLY A 116 0.77 7.63 -4.36
CA GLY A 116 1.18 7.90 -5.74
C GLY A 116 0.71 9.24 -6.30
N ARG A 117 0.23 10.16 -5.44
CA ARG A 117 -0.23 11.51 -5.81
C ARG A 117 0.35 12.56 -4.86
N SER A 118 0.21 13.84 -5.21
CA SER A 118 0.53 14.93 -4.28
C SER A 118 -0.61 15.12 -3.26
N PRO A 119 -0.29 15.53 -2.02
CA PRO A 119 -1.31 15.93 -1.05
C PRO A 119 -2.02 17.20 -1.47
N ASN A 120 -3.25 17.38 -1.01
CA ASN A 120 -3.93 18.66 -1.06
C ASN A 120 -3.49 19.56 0.13
N ALA A 121 -3.96 20.81 0.16
CA ALA A 121 -3.57 21.79 1.17
C ALA A 121 -3.96 21.35 2.61
N GLU A 122 -5.16 20.79 2.77
CA GLU A 122 -5.66 20.33 4.06
C GLU A 122 -4.88 19.11 4.58
N GLU A 123 -4.61 18.14 3.70
CA GLU A 123 -3.77 16.98 4.02
C GLU A 123 -2.36 17.39 4.42
N THR A 124 -1.78 18.34 3.69
CA THR A 124 -0.43 18.86 3.98
C THR A 124 -0.39 19.51 5.35
N GLU A 125 -1.38 20.35 5.67
CA GLU A 125 -1.47 21.03 6.96
C GLU A 125 -1.63 20.03 8.11
N GLN A 126 -2.57 19.09 8.00
CA GLN A 126 -2.84 18.10 9.05
C GLN A 126 -1.65 17.16 9.27
N LEU A 127 -1.03 16.68 8.19
CA LEU A 127 0.14 15.81 8.28
C LEU A 127 1.35 16.57 8.81
N ALA A 128 1.64 17.78 8.33
CA ALA A 128 2.76 18.57 8.84
C ALA A 128 2.61 18.85 10.34
N ALA A 129 1.40 19.25 10.78
CA ALA A 129 1.10 19.46 12.19
C ALA A 129 1.32 18.19 13.03
N PHE A 130 0.88 17.03 12.54
CA PHE A 130 1.12 15.74 13.23
C PHE A 130 2.61 15.37 13.28
N LEU A 131 3.34 15.56 12.18
CA LEU A 131 4.76 15.25 12.03
C LEU A 131 5.67 16.22 12.81
N GLU A 132 5.18 17.39 13.20
CA GLU A 132 5.92 18.38 14.01
C GLU A 132 5.47 18.47 15.48
N GLY A 133 4.22 18.11 15.80
CA GLY A 133 3.59 18.32 17.12
C GLY A 133 4.08 17.48 18.32
N GLY A 134 5.29 16.92 18.31
CA GLY A 134 5.82 16.08 19.40
C GLY A 134 7.28 16.34 19.74
N THR A 135 7.87 15.54 20.64
CA THR A 135 9.26 15.69 21.08
C THR A 135 10.25 15.05 20.09
N GLN A 136 11.55 15.37 20.22
CA GLN A 136 12.58 14.70 19.42
C GLN A 136 12.67 13.20 19.79
N ASP A 137 12.53 12.85 21.07
CA ASP A 137 12.58 11.46 21.54
C ASP A 137 11.52 10.55 20.92
N ASN A 138 10.35 11.11 20.57
CA ASN A 138 9.25 10.35 19.95
C ASN A 138 9.11 10.57 18.43
N LYS A 139 9.99 11.36 17.81
CA LYS A 139 9.90 11.72 16.38
C LYS A 139 9.84 10.47 15.50
N ARG A 140 10.80 9.55 15.65
CA ARG A 140 10.86 8.32 14.84
C ARG A 140 9.65 7.41 15.04
N GLN A 141 9.13 7.31 16.27
CA GLN A 141 7.93 6.54 16.55
C GLN A 141 6.70 7.16 15.88
N ARG A 142 6.57 8.49 15.90
CA ARG A 142 5.49 9.21 15.21
C ARG A 142 5.56 9.07 13.71
N LEU A 143 6.75 9.12 13.12
CA LEU A 143 6.94 8.84 11.68
C LEU A 143 6.47 7.43 11.32
N ARG A 144 6.84 6.43 12.13
CA ARG A 144 6.36 5.04 11.97
C ARG A 144 4.84 4.95 12.05
N GLN A 145 4.23 5.65 13.02
CA GLN A 145 2.77 5.71 13.17
C GLN A 145 2.08 6.39 11.99
N ALA A 146 2.64 7.48 11.46
CA ALA A 146 2.12 8.15 10.28
C ALA A 146 2.15 7.22 9.06
N VAL A 147 3.28 6.57 8.79
CA VAL A 147 3.42 5.60 7.71
C VAL A 147 2.42 4.44 7.88
N TRP A 148 2.32 3.89 9.09
CA TRP A 148 1.36 2.83 9.39
C TRP A 148 -0.10 3.26 9.14
N ALA A 149 -0.48 4.47 9.57
CA ALA A 149 -1.83 5.00 9.37
C ALA A 149 -2.17 5.15 7.87
N MET A 150 -1.20 5.61 7.07
CA MET A 150 -1.35 5.74 5.63
C MET A 150 -1.53 4.38 4.95
N LEU A 151 -0.69 3.39 5.28
CA LEU A 151 -0.73 2.03 4.72
C LEU A 151 -2.00 1.26 5.09
N THR A 152 -2.58 1.55 6.27
CA THR A 152 -3.82 0.92 6.76
C THR A 152 -5.08 1.68 6.34
N SER A 153 -4.95 2.82 5.66
CA SER A 153 -6.08 3.62 5.20
C SER A 153 -6.87 2.90 4.08
N SER A 154 -8.12 3.32 3.88
CA SER A 154 -8.91 2.88 2.72
C SER A 154 -8.32 3.33 1.39
N GLU A 155 -7.68 4.50 1.33
CA GLU A 155 -7.15 5.05 0.08
C GLU A 155 -5.96 4.25 -0.46
N PHE A 156 -5.04 3.82 0.42
CA PHE A 156 -3.93 2.93 0.04
C PHE A 156 -4.43 1.64 -0.63
N ARG A 157 -5.59 1.13 -0.18
CA ARG A 157 -6.17 -0.12 -0.71
C ARG A 157 -6.84 0.05 -2.07
N LEU A 158 -7.26 1.27 -2.42
CA LEU A 158 -7.98 1.54 -3.67
C LEU A 158 -7.06 2.00 -4.81
N ASN A 159 -5.87 2.52 -4.49
CA ASN A 159 -4.91 3.06 -5.47
C ASN A 159 -3.93 2.01 -6.04
N HIS A 160 -4.17 0.70 -5.84
CA HIS A 160 -3.24 -0.37 -6.23
C HIS A 160 -3.90 -1.52 -7.01
#